data_AF-A0A7J9F806-F1
#
_entry.id   AF-A0A7J9F806-F1
#
_cell.length_a   1.000
_cell.length_b   1.000
_cell.length_c   1.000
_cell.angle_alpha   90.00
_cell.angle_beta   90.00
_cell.angle_gamma   90.00
#
_symmetry.space_group_name_H-M   'P 1'
#
loop_
_entity.id
_entity.type
_entity.pdbx_description
1 polymer ?
#
loop_
_entity_poly.entity_id
_entity_poly.type
_entity_poly.pdbx_seq_one_letter_code
_entity_poly.pdbx_strand_id
1 'polypeptide(L)'
;MPFYFQDYKEMSIAYRPSHADATYDMKYGVRAVQGGGRSSARETIGRVASGAIAKKILKLFSGTEVLAYVSQVHQVVLPDGSVDHDTVTLDQIESNIVRCPNPDYAEKMIAAIDAVRTRGNSIGGVVTCIVRNAPRGLGSPVFDKLEAELAKAVMSLPATKGFEFGSGFAGTFLTGSEHNDEFYTDEHGRVRTRTNRSGGIQGGISNGEIINMRVAFKPTATIGKKQHTVTREKQEIELLARGRHDPCVVPRAVPMVEAMVALVLVDQLMAQYAQCNLFPINSELQEPLNLEPAN
;
A
#
# COMPACT_ATOMS: atom_id res chain seq x y z
N MET A 1 10.38 35.86 3.41
CA MET A 1 9.35 35.61 4.45
C MET A 1 9.90 34.51 5.35
N PRO A 2 10.30 34.78 6.60
CA PRO A 2 10.87 33.75 7.46
C PRO A 2 9.75 32.81 7.92
N PHE A 3 9.89 31.51 7.65
CA PHE A 3 9.03 30.46 8.20
C PHE A 3 9.25 30.40 9.72
N TYR A 4 8.39 31.09 10.49
CA TYR A 4 8.49 31.12 11.94
C TYR A 4 8.15 29.75 12.55
N PHE A 5 9.18 29.11 13.12
CA PHE A 5 9.19 27.84 13.86
C PHE A 5 8.50 27.93 15.24
N GLN A 6 7.43 28.71 15.39
CA GLN A 6 6.83 28.99 16.71
C GLN A 6 5.91 27.87 17.25
N ASP A 7 5.38 27.00 16.38
CA ASP A 7 4.38 26.00 16.77
C ASP A 7 4.94 24.72 17.44
N TYR A 8 6.26 24.58 17.60
CA TYR A 8 6.88 23.32 18.07
C TYR A 8 7.30 23.26 19.56
N LYS A 9 7.13 24.33 20.35
CA LYS A 9 7.61 24.35 21.74
C LYS A 9 6.88 23.37 22.67
N GLU A 10 5.56 23.24 22.56
CA GLU A 10 4.79 22.28 23.38
C GLU A 10 4.94 20.84 22.87
N MET A 11 5.07 20.67 21.55
CA MET A 11 5.29 19.35 20.93
C MET A 11 6.69 18.79 21.20
N SER A 12 7.69 19.63 21.52
CA SER A 12 9.05 19.15 21.75
C SER A 12 9.20 18.42 23.08
N ILE A 13 8.41 18.79 24.09
CA ILE A 13 8.44 18.21 25.44
C ILE A 13 7.53 16.97 25.57
N ALA A 14 6.40 16.95 24.87
CA ALA A 14 5.40 15.89 24.95
C ALA A 14 5.75 14.65 24.10
N TYR A 15 5.40 13.46 24.57
CA TYR A 15 5.22 12.32 23.67
C TYR A 15 3.92 12.50 22.88
N ARG A 16 3.97 12.61 21.56
CA ARG A 16 2.72 12.76 20.79
C ARG A 16 2.03 11.40 20.74
N PRO A 17 0.73 11.31 21.13
CA PRO A 17 0.01 10.04 21.10
C PRO A 17 0.09 9.38 19.72
N SER A 18 0.31 8.07 19.69
CA SER A 18 0.35 7.29 18.44
C SER A 18 1.47 7.67 17.45
N HIS A 19 2.45 8.50 17.86
CA HIS A 19 3.71 8.75 17.15
C HIS A 19 4.86 7.90 17.72
N ALA A 20 6.02 8.00 17.09
CA ALA A 20 7.22 7.25 17.46
C ALA A 20 8.04 7.89 18.60
N ASP A 21 7.60 9.01 19.18
CA ASP A 21 8.42 9.80 20.11
C ASP A 21 8.91 8.99 21.31
N ALA A 22 7.99 8.29 22.00
CA ALA A 22 8.32 7.48 23.17
C ALA A 22 9.15 6.25 22.82
N THR A 23 8.82 5.56 21.73
CA THR A 23 9.53 4.35 21.33
C THR A 23 10.94 4.65 20.82
N TYR A 24 11.18 5.81 20.21
CA TYR A 24 12.53 6.26 19.84
C TYR A 24 13.38 6.60 21.06
N ASP A 25 12.82 7.34 22.03
CA ASP A 25 13.54 7.60 23.29
C ASP A 25 13.85 6.28 24.03
N MET A 26 12.91 5.35 24.11
CA MET A 26 13.12 4.05 24.75
C MET A 26 14.21 3.21 24.05
N LYS A 27 14.23 3.22 22.71
CA LYS A 27 15.17 2.40 21.92
C LYS A 27 16.55 3.03 21.78
N TYR A 28 16.62 4.35 21.62
CA TYR A 28 17.84 5.06 21.22
C TYR A 28 18.30 6.13 22.22
N GLY A 29 17.49 6.47 23.23
CA GLY A 29 17.77 7.57 24.16
C GLY A 29 17.63 8.98 23.56
N VAL A 30 17.33 9.07 22.25
CA VAL A 30 17.21 10.31 21.49
C VAL A 30 16.06 10.23 20.49
N ARG A 31 15.28 11.31 20.38
CA ARG A 31 14.19 11.48 19.42
C ARG A 31 14.31 12.79 18.63
N ALA A 32 13.75 12.80 17.42
CA ALA A 32 13.70 13.99 16.57
C ALA A 32 12.44 14.82 16.84
N VAL A 33 12.57 15.81 17.73
CA VAL A 33 11.45 16.68 18.16
C VAL A 33 10.91 17.61 17.06
N GLN A 34 11.67 17.87 16.00
CA GLN A 34 11.35 18.81 14.92
C GLN A 34 10.50 18.22 13.79
N GLY A 35 9.73 17.16 14.04
CA GLY A 35 8.87 16.54 13.02
C GLY A 35 9.15 15.06 12.75
N GLY A 36 9.68 14.32 13.73
CA GLY A 36 9.77 12.85 13.69
C GLY A 36 10.98 12.27 12.97
N GLY A 37 11.83 13.08 12.33
CA GLY A 37 13.09 12.63 11.73
C GLY A 37 12.91 11.42 10.80
N ARG A 38 13.61 10.32 11.08
CA ARG A 38 13.53 9.07 10.29
C ARG A 38 12.17 8.35 10.36
N SER A 39 11.34 8.63 11.35
CA SER A 39 9.98 8.09 11.43
C SER A 39 8.95 8.93 10.64
N SER A 40 9.36 10.08 10.10
CA SER A 40 8.49 10.96 9.33
C SER A 40 8.13 10.34 7.99
N ALA A 41 6.90 10.57 7.55
CA ALA A 41 6.48 10.23 6.18
C ALA A 41 7.29 10.96 5.10
N ARG A 42 8.11 11.96 5.46
CA ARG A 42 9.02 12.60 4.51
C ARG A 42 9.98 11.61 3.84
N GLU A 43 10.36 10.53 4.53
CA GLU A 43 11.24 9.49 3.97
C GLU A 43 10.64 8.83 2.71
N THR A 44 9.30 8.77 2.60
CA THR A 44 8.64 8.06 1.49
C THR A 44 8.81 8.76 0.15
N ILE A 45 9.30 10.01 0.12
CA ILE A 45 9.70 10.66 -1.14
C ILE A 45 10.76 9.85 -1.90
N GLY A 46 11.72 9.24 -1.17
CA GLY A 46 12.74 8.39 -1.78
C GLY A 46 12.14 7.11 -2.36
N ARG A 47 11.16 6.54 -1.65
CA ARG A 47 10.42 5.34 -2.10
C ARG A 47 9.64 5.62 -3.38
N VAL A 48 8.88 6.72 -3.43
CA VAL A 48 8.07 7.10 -4.59
C VAL A 48 8.95 7.41 -5.80
N ALA A 49 10.06 8.13 -5.60
CA ALA A 49 11.02 8.43 -6.67
C ALA A 49 11.61 7.15 -7.28
N SER A 50 12.10 6.22 -6.46
CA SER A 50 12.61 4.92 -6.93
C SER A 50 11.51 4.05 -7.53
N GLY A 51 10.29 4.10 -6.97
CA GLY A 51 9.12 3.38 -7.47
C GLY A 51 8.73 3.80 -8.88
N ALA A 52 8.92 5.07 -9.26
CA ALA A 52 8.69 5.52 -10.64
C ALA A 52 9.65 4.85 -11.64
N ILE A 53 10.91 4.66 -11.25
CA ILE A 53 11.90 3.93 -12.06
C ILE A 53 11.50 2.45 -12.14
N ALA A 54 11.11 1.85 -11.01
CA ALA A 54 10.67 0.45 -10.97
C ALA A 54 9.44 0.21 -11.86
N LYS A 55 8.43 1.09 -11.80
CA LYS A 55 7.26 1.06 -12.70
C LYS A 55 7.67 1.11 -14.17
N LYS A 56 8.64 1.97 -14.53
CA LYS A 56 9.14 2.07 -15.91
C LYS A 56 9.81 0.78 -16.36
N ILE A 57 10.65 0.17 -15.52
CA ILE A 57 11.30 -1.12 -15.82
C ILE A 57 10.24 -2.21 -16.06
N LEU A 58 9.28 -2.35 -15.14
CA LEU A 58 8.21 -3.34 -15.23
C LEU A 58 7.33 -3.15 -16.47
N LYS A 59 7.00 -1.90 -16.82
CA LYS A 59 6.23 -1.57 -18.03
C LYS A 59 6.98 -1.97 -19.30
N LEU A 60 8.27 -1.67 -19.39
CA LEU A 60 9.10 -2.04 -20.55
C LEU A 60 9.33 -3.55 -20.64
N PHE A 61 9.40 -4.25 -19.50
CA PHE A 61 9.70 -5.68 -19.47
C PHE A 61 8.49 -6.55 -19.86
N SER A 62 7.31 -6.27 -19.32
CA SER A 62 6.14 -7.15 -19.46
C SER A 62 4.82 -6.39 -19.68
N GLY A 63 4.88 -5.09 -19.92
CA GLY A 63 3.68 -4.26 -19.93
C GLY A 63 2.99 -4.18 -18.57
N THR A 64 3.69 -4.53 -17.48
CA THR A 64 3.14 -4.53 -16.11
C THR A 64 2.63 -3.15 -15.73
N GLU A 65 1.44 -3.10 -15.13
CA GLU A 65 0.82 -1.89 -14.62
C GLU A 65 0.53 -2.06 -13.13
N VAL A 66 1.12 -1.20 -12.30
CA VAL A 66 0.82 -1.13 -10.86
C VAL A 66 -0.08 0.08 -10.64
N LEU A 67 -1.34 -0.17 -10.30
CA LEU A 67 -2.37 0.84 -10.08
C LEU A 67 -2.93 0.70 -8.67
N ALA A 68 -3.06 1.79 -7.94
CA ALA A 68 -3.74 1.78 -6.66
C ALA A 68 -4.78 2.90 -6.55
N TYR A 69 -5.79 2.68 -5.73
CA TYR A 69 -6.86 3.63 -5.51
C TYR A 69 -7.43 3.51 -4.11
N VAL A 70 -8.12 4.56 -3.67
CA VAL A 70 -8.79 4.56 -2.37
C VAL A 70 -10.12 3.81 -2.49
N SER A 71 -10.22 2.70 -1.75
CA SER A 71 -11.41 1.84 -1.72
C SER A 71 -12.25 2.02 -0.47
N GLN A 72 -11.70 2.66 0.57
CA GLN A 72 -12.44 3.01 1.77
C GLN A 72 -11.90 4.28 2.40
N VAL A 73 -12.82 5.12 2.89
CA VAL A 73 -12.52 6.18 3.84
C VAL A 73 -13.53 6.12 4.97
N HIS A 74 -13.04 5.91 6.20
CA HIS A 74 -13.88 5.71 7.37
C HIS A 74 -14.97 4.63 7.14
N GLN A 75 -16.26 5.00 7.20
CA GLN A 75 -17.40 4.11 6.99
C GLN A 75 -17.87 4.06 5.53
N VAL A 76 -17.27 4.86 4.64
CA VAL A 76 -17.59 4.86 3.20
C VAL A 76 -16.70 3.81 2.53
N VAL A 77 -17.26 2.65 2.23
CA VAL A 77 -16.59 1.48 1.65
C VAL A 77 -17.10 1.25 0.23
N LEU A 78 -16.21 1.11 -0.75
CA LEU A 78 -16.60 0.66 -2.09
C LEU A 78 -17.16 -0.76 -2.01
N PRO A 79 -18.33 -1.02 -2.62
CA PRO A 79 -18.82 -2.39 -2.78
C PRO A 79 -17.84 -3.23 -3.61
N ASP A 80 -17.69 -4.51 -3.25
CA ASP A 80 -16.88 -5.42 -4.06
C ASP A 80 -17.43 -5.49 -5.50
N GLY A 81 -16.52 -5.47 -6.48
CA GLY A 81 -16.89 -5.43 -7.90
C GLY A 81 -17.32 -4.07 -8.45
N SER A 82 -17.35 -3.00 -7.64
CA SER A 82 -17.68 -1.66 -8.14
C SER A 82 -16.60 -1.03 -9.03
N VAL A 83 -15.41 -1.62 -9.04
CA VAL A 83 -14.27 -1.23 -9.87
C VAL A 83 -13.83 -2.46 -10.63
N ASP A 84 -13.89 -2.39 -11.95
CA ASP A 84 -13.36 -3.45 -12.80
C ASP A 84 -11.84 -3.36 -12.84
N HIS A 85 -11.20 -4.40 -12.28
CA HIS A 85 -9.75 -4.47 -12.17
C HIS A 85 -9.05 -4.67 -13.52
N ASP A 86 -9.74 -5.12 -14.57
CA ASP A 86 -9.16 -5.27 -15.90
C ASP A 86 -9.14 -3.93 -16.66
N THR A 87 -10.11 -3.03 -16.38
CA THR A 87 -10.32 -1.83 -17.21
C THR A 87 -10.08 -0.49 -16.50
N VAL A 88 -10.01 -0.44 -15.16
CA VAL A 88 -9.75 0.81 -14.44
C VAL A 88 -8.47 1.51 -14.93
N THR A 89 -8.54 2.83 -15.14
CA THR A 89 -7.44 3.62 -15.69
C THR A 89 -6.83 4.58 -14.67
N LEU A 90 -5.60 5.01 -14.92
CA LEU A 90 -4.96 6.05 -14.10
C LEU A 90 -5.74 7.37 -14.12
N ASP A 91 -6.32 7.74 -15.26
CA ASP A 91 -7.10 8.98 -15.38
C ASP A 91 -8.36 8.94 -14.51
N GLN A 92 -9.03 7.79 -14.42
CA GLN A 92 -10.17 7.62 -13.51
C GLN A 92 -9.73 7.78 -12.05
N ILE A 93 -8.59 7.20 -11.68
CA ILE A 93 -8.03 7.28 -10.32
C ILE A 93 -7.62 8.72 -10.00
N GLU A 94 -6.93 9.43 -10.89
CA GLU A 94 -6.44 10.80 -10.64
C GLU A 94 -7.50 11.88 -10.86
N SER A 95 -8.71 11.52 -11.33
CA SER A 95 -9.81 12.46 -11.64
C SER A 95 -10.29 13.30 -10.45
N ASN A 96 -9.98 12.90 -9.22
CA ASN A 96 -10.47 13.55 -7.99
C ASN A 96 -9.45 13.49 -6.85
N ILE A 97 -9.66 14.35 -5.84
CA ILE A 97 -8.71 14.56 -4.75
C ILE A 97 -8.56 13.36 -3.79
N VAL A 98 -9.54 12.44 -3.77
CA VAL A 98 -9.49 11.24 -2.92
C VAL A 98 -8.95 10.02 -3.65
N ARG A 99 -8.69 10.13 -4.95
CA ARG A 99 -8.18 9.04 -5.79
C ARG A 99 -9.06 7.79 -5.78
N CYS A 100 -10.37 7.98 -5.85
CA CYS A 100 -11.34 6.90 -5.95
C CYS A 100 -11.91 6.86 -7.38
N PRO A 101 -11.84 5.75 -8.13
CA PRO A 101 -12.27 5.70 -9.53
C PRO A 101 -13.81 5.72 -9.68
N ASN A 102 -14.56 5.44 -8.61
CA ASN A 102 -16.01 5.55 -8.61
C ASN A 102 -16.44 6.97 -8.16
N PRO A 103 -17.06 7.78 -9.04
CA PRO A 103 -17.35 9.19 -8.74
C PRO A 103 -18.34 9.38 -7.58
N ASP A 104 -19.40 8.57 -7.51
CA ASP A 104 -20.41 8.65 -6.45
C ASP A 104 -19.78 8.40 -5.07
N TYR A 105 -18.88 7.44 -4.99
CA TYR A 105 -18.16 7.14 -3.74
C TYR A 105 -17.04 8.13 -3.47
N ALA A 106 -16.39 8.68 -4.51
CA ALA A 106 -15.43 9.77 -4.35
C ALA A 106 -16.07 10.97 -3.64
N GLU A 107 -17.26 11.39 -4.06
CA GLU A 107 -17.99 12.49 -3.41
C GLU A 107 -18.33 12.18 -1.94
N LYS A 108 -18.83 10.97 -1.66
CA LYS A 108 -19.12 10.52 -0.29
C LYS A 108 -17.86 10.50 0.59
N MET A 109 -16.74 10.03 0.05
CA MET A 109 -15.45 10.02 0.76
C MET A 109 -14.95 11.45 1.02
N ILE A 110 -15.06 12.35 0.05
CA ILE A 110 -14.71 13.77 0.22
C ILE A 110 -15.54 14.40 1.34
N ALA A 111 -16.86 14.19 1.31
CA ALA A 111 -17.77 14.69 2.35
C ALA A 111 -17.42 14.15 3.74
N ALA A 112 -17.09 12.85 3.85
CA ALA A 112 -16.69 12.24 5.11
C ALA A 112 -15.38 12.83 5.68
N ILE A 113 -14.39 13.09 4.81
CA ILE A 113 -13.13 13.75 5.19
C ILE A 113 -13.39 15.18 5.66
N ASP A 114 -14.22 15.92 4.93
CA ASP A 114 -14.55 17.32 5.27
C ASP A 114 -15.25 17.43 6.63
N ALA A 115 -16.25 16.57 6.88
CA ALA A 115 -16.98 16.52 8.13
C ALA A 115 -16.10 16.22 9.34
N VAL A 116 -15.02 15.45 9.17
CA VAL A 116 -14.06 15.15 10.24
C VAL A 116 -13.05 16.28 10.41
N ARG A 117 -12.61 16.88 9.30
CA ARG A 117 -11.69 18.05 9.28
C ARG A 117 -12.29 19.23 10.04
N THR A 118 -13.55 19.57 9.80
CA THR A 118 -14.24 20.70 10.47
C THR A 118 -14.36 20.51 11.98
N ARG A 119 -14.37 19.26 12.46
CA ARG A 119 -14.35 18.89 13.89
C ARG A 119 -12.94 18.77 14.47
N GLY A 120 -11.90 19.18 13.73
CA GLY A 120 -10.51 19.11 14.16
C GLY A 120 -10.02 17.68 14.41
N ASN A 121 -10.58 16.68 13.72
CA ASN A 121 -10.26 15.27 13.91
C ASN A 121 -9.67 14.66 12.63
N SER A 122 -9.37 13.36 12.63
CA SER A 122 -8.89 12.62 11.46
C SER A 122 -9.57 11.25 11.30
N ILE A 123 -9.44 10.68 10.11
CA ILE A 123 -9.95 9.35 9.75
C ILE A 123 -8.93 8.57 8.92
N GLY A 124 -9.02 7.25 9.00
CA GLY A 124 -8.25 6.30 8.20
C GLY A 124 -9.05 5.75 7.04
N GLY A 125 -8.57 4.66 6.46
CA GLY A 125 -9.19 4.02 5.30
C GLY A 125 -8.34 2.92 4.69
N VAL A 126 -8.69 2.51 3.48
CA VAL A 126 -8.07 1.40 2.77
C VAL A 126 -7.70 1.84 1.35
N VAL A 127 -6.49 1.46 0.94
CA VAL A 127 -6.04 1.53 -0.45
C VAL A 127 -6.09 0.13 -1.04
N THR A 128 -6.77 -0.02 -2.17
CA THR A 128 -6.66 -1.22 -3.01
C THR A 128 -5.53 -0.99 -4.01
N CYS A 129 -4.66 -1.99 -4.19
CA CYS A 129 -3.62 -1.99 -5.22
C CYS A 129 -3.79 -3.23 -6.09
N ILE A 130 -3.74 -3.01 -7.41
CA ILE A 130 -3.78 -4.06 -8.41
C ILE A 130 -2.50 -4.02 -9.26
N VAL A 131 -2.07 -5.19 -9.70
CA VAL A 131 -0.97 -5.35 -10.66
C VAL A 131 -1.46 -6.17 -11.85
N ARG A 132 -1.53 -5.54 -13.01
CA ARG A 132 -1.81 -6.22 -14.28
C ARG A 132 -0.51 -6.67 -14.92
N ASN A 133 -0.59 -7.76 -15.68
CA ASN A 133 0.51 -8.33 -16.45
C ASN A 133 1.78 -8.59 -15.61
N ALA A 134 1.60 -8.92 -14.32
CA ALA A 134 2.72 -9.31 -13.48
C ALA A 134 3.40 -10.54 -14.10
N PRO A 135 4.74 -10.57 -14.23
CA PRO A 135 5.43 -11.75 -14.72
C PRO A 135 5.04 -12.97 -13.88
N ARG A 136 4.82 -14.10 -14.54
CA ARG A 136 4.51 -15.38 -13.90
C ARG A 136 5.76 -15.95 -13.25
N GLY A 137 5.62 -16.65 -12.14
CA GLY A 137 6.74 -17.32 -11.48
C GLY A 137 7.56 -16.44 -10.55
N LEU A 138 7.16 -15.18 -10.27
CA LEU A 138 7.86 -14.33 -9.31
C LEU A 138 7.54 -14.74 -7.88
N GLY A 139 8.57 -14.77 -7.02
CA GLY A 139 8.45 -15.12 -5.61
C GLY A 139 9.26 -16.35 -5.23
N SER A 140 9.34 -16.63 -3.93
CA SER A 140 9.99 -17.83 -3.40
C SER A 140 8.99 -18.71 -2.64
N PRO A 141 9.18 -20.04 -2.57
CA PRO A 141 8.18 -20.94 -2.00
C PRO A 141 8.08 -20.94 -0.46
N VAL A 142 9.08 -20.41 0.26
CA VAL A 142 9.20 -20.60 1.73
C VAL A 142 9.25 -19.29 2.51
N PHE A 143 10.42 -18.63 2.57
CA PHE A 143 10.64 -17.47 3.45
C PHE A 143 10.31 -16.14 2.76
N ASP A 144 10.71 -16.01 1.49
CA ASP A 144 10.52 -14.79 0.69
C ASP A 144 9.35 -14.96 -0.29
N LYS A 145 8.23 -15.48 0.21
CA LYS A 145 6.98 -15.56 -0.56
C LYS A 145 6.59 -14.19 -1.08
N LEU A 146 6.11 -14.12 -2.32
CA LEU A 146 5.81 -12.83 -2.96
C LEU A 146 4.82 -12.00 -2.13
N GLU A 147 3.74 -12.60 -1.63
CA GLU A 147 2.77 -11.94 -0.77
C GLU A 147 3.37 -11.48 0.58
N ALA A 148 4.36 -12.19 1.10
CA ALA A 148 5.05 -11.83 2.34
C ALA A 148 5.98 -10.62 2.15
N GLU A 149 6.74 -10.59 1.05
CA GLU A 149 7.59 -9.43 0.71
C GLU A 149 6.75 -8.21 0.35
N LEU A 150 5.63 -8.39 -0.37
CA LEU A 150 4.66 -7.32 -0.61
C LEU A 150 4.09 -6.79 0.70
N ALA A 151 3.65 -7.67 1.61
CA ALA A 151 3.14 -7.29 2.93
C ALA A 151 4.18 -6.50 3.73
N LYS A 152 5.41 -7.00 3.83
CA LYS A 152 6.54 -6.32 4.51
C LYS A 152 6.79 -4.93 3.92
N ALA A 153 6.82 -4.83 2.60
CA ALA A 153 7.05 -3.58 1.89
C ALA A 153 5.96 -2.55 2.21
N VAL A 154 4.68 -2.90 2.07
CA VAL A 154 3.59 -1.95 2.35
C VAL A 154 3.40 -1.68 3.84
N MET A 155 3.56 -2.68 4.72
CA MET A 155 3.45 -2.51 6.17
C MET A 155 4.60 -1.71 6.77
N SER A 156 5.68 -1.50 6.02
CA SER A 156 6.75 -0.57 6.39
C SER A 156 6.39 0.90 6.11
N LEU A 157 5.26 1.19 5.44
CA LEU A 157 4.78 2.54 5.20
C LEU A 157 4.18 3.15 6.49
N PRO A 158 4.33 4.47 6.70
CA PRO A 158 3.71 5.15 7.83
C PRO A 158 2.20 4.94 7.90
N ALA A 159 1.68 4.86 9.12
CA ALA A 159 0.25 4.71 9.43
C ALA A 159 -0.42 3.40 8.97
N THR A 160 0.30 2.47 8.33
CA THR A 160 -0.26 1.15 7.98
C THR A 160 -0.56 0.30 9.22
N LYS A 161 -1.61 -0.52 9.10
CA LYS A 161 -2.10 -1.39 10.18
C LYS A 161 -2.60 -2.76 9.74
N GLY A 162 -2.86 -2.95 8.45
CA GLY A 162 -3.33 -4.23 7.93
C GLY A 162 -2.97 -4.39 6.47
N PHE A 163 -2.84 -5.65 6.07
CA PHE A 163 -2.60 -6.08 4.72
C PHE A 163 -3.51 -7.28 4.44
N GLU A 164 -4.17 -7.26 3.30
CA GLU A 164 -4.92 -8.39 2.77
C GLU A 164 -4.49 -8.65 1.33
N PHE A 165 -4.50 -9.91 0.93
CA PHE A 165 -4.21 -10.34 -0.44
C PHE A 165 -5.37 -11.18 -0.97
N GLY A 166 -5.72 -11.01 -2.24
CA GLY A 166 -6.86 -11.69 -2.87
C GLY A 166 -8.16 -11.49 -2.10
N SER A 167 -8.79 -12.60 -1.73
CA SER A 167 -10.00 -12.65 -0.89
C SER A 167 -9.78 -12.20 0.56
N GLY A 168 -8.54 -12.07 1.01
CA GLY A 168 -8.19 -11.52 2.33
C GLY A 168 -8.86 -12.27 3.48
N PHE A 169 -9.31 -11.52 4.50
CA PHE A 169 -10.05 -12.11 5.61
C PHE A 169 -11.43 -12.63 5.19
N ALA A 170 -12.03 -12.12 4.11
CA ALA A 170 -13.32 -12.62 3.61
C ALA A 170 -13.23 -14.07 3.13
N GLY A 171 -12.05 -14.51 2.66
CA GLY A 171 -11.81 -15.91 2.30
C GLY A 171 -11.98 -16.89 3.47
N THR A 172 -11.83 -16.44 4.72
CA THR A 172 -11.97 -17.30 5.91
C THR A 172 -13.40 -17.79 6.17
N PHE A 173 -14.40 -17.19 5.51
CA PHE A 173 -15.80 -17.59 5.60
C PHE A 173 -16.21 -18.62 4.54
N LEU A 174 -15.31 -18.96 3.61
CA LEU A 174 -15.58 -19.86 2.49
C LEU A 174 -15.08 -21.27 2.77
N THR A 175 -15.78 -22.26 2.25
CA THR A 175 -15.29 -23.64 2.14
C THR A 175 -14.26 -23.75 1.02
N GLY A 176 -13.48 -24.84 1.00
CA GLY A 176 -12.50 -25.08 -0.07
C GLY A 176 -13.13 -25.07 -1.47
N SER A 177 -14.29 -25.69 -1.66
CA SER A 177 -15.01 -25.67 -2.95
C SER A 177 -15.50 -24.29 -3.36
N GLU A 178 -15.78 -23.41 -2.41
CA GLU A 178 -16.17 -22.02 -2.69
C GLU A 178 -14.97 -21.11 -2.92
N HIS A 179 -13.81 -21.43 -2.32
CA HIS A 179 -12.60 -20.61 -2.41
C HIS A 179 -11.73 -20.95 -3.62
N ASN A 180 -11.59 -22.24 -3.94
CA ASN A 180 -10.65 -22.71 -4.95
C ASN A 180 -10.80 -21.99 -6.29
N ASP A 181 -9.67 -21.52 -6.82
CA ASP A 181 -9.57 -20.93 -8.14
C ASP A 181 -9.31 -22.04 -9.17
N GLU A 182 -10.37 -22.53 -9.81
CA GLU A 182 -10.27 -23.62 -10.79
C GLU A 182 -9.43 -23.22 -12.00
N PHE A 183 -8.50 -24.09 -12.39
CA PHE A 183 -7.68 -23.88 -13.58
C PHE A 183 -8.44 -24.20 -14.86
N TYR A 184 -8.16 -23.44 -15.91
CA TYR A 184 -8.58 -23.69 -17.28
C TYR A 184 -7.50 -23.24 -18.26
N THR A 185 -7.58 -23.71 -19.50
CA THR A 185 -6.70 -23.24 -20.59
C THR A 185 -7.45 -22.21 -21.42
N ASP A 186 -6.85 -21.03 -21.63
CA ASP A 186 -7.42 -20.00 -22.51
C ASP A 186 -7.25 -20.33 -24.00
N GLU A 187 -7.84 -19.51 -24.86
CA GLU A 187 -7.77 -19.67 -26.33
C GLU A 187 -6.34 -19.57 -26.91
N HIS A 188 -5.39 -19.07 -26.14
CA HIS A 188 -3.98 -18.98 -26.49
C HIS A 188 -3.13 -20.11 -25.89
N GLY A 189 -3.77 -21.10 -25.24
CA GLY A 189 -3.07 -22.24 -24.66
C GLY A 189 -2.48 -21.98 -23.27
N ARG A 190 -2.76 -20.82 -22.64
CA ARG A 190 -2.22 -20.47 -21.32
C ARG A 190 -3.11 -21.01 -20.21
N VAL A 191 -2.49 -21.58 -19.18
CA VAL A 191 -3.18 -21.98 -17.94
C VAL A 191 -3.56 -20.73 -17.15
N ARG A 192 -4.83 -20.57 -16.83
CA ARG A 192 -5.43 -19.45 -16.09
C ARG A 192 -6.39 -19.95 -15.03
N THR A 193 -6.92 -19.06 -14.19
CA THR A 193 -7.94 -19.42 -13.19
C THR A 193 -9.28 -18.75 -13.46
N ARG A 194 -10.38 -19.48 -13.23
CA ARG A 194 -11.75 -18.98 -13.47
C ARG A 194 -12.16 -17.84 -12.53
N THR A 195 -11.58 -17.85 -11.33
CA THR A 195 -11.71 -16.81 -10.31
C THR A 195 -10.32 -16.42 -9.83
N ASN A 196 -10.24 -15.34 -9.06
CA ASN A 196 -8.96 -14.84 -8.54
C ASN A 196 -9.01 -14.55 -7.03
N ARG A 197 -9.51 -15.52 -6.25
CA ARG A 197 -9.60 -15.42 -4.78
C ARG A 197 -8.24 -15.54 -4.11
N SER A 198 -7.27 -16.16 -4.79
CA SER A 198 -5.85 -16.18 -4.43
C SER A 198 -5.16 -14.83 -4.65
N GLY A 199 -5.74 -13.94 -5.48
CA GLY A 199 -5.22 -12.60 -5.71
C GLY A 199 -3.91 -12.57 -6.48
N GLY A 200 -3.79 -13.39 -7.51
CA GLY A 200 -2.65 -13.43 -8.44
C GLY A 200 -1.41 -14.18 -7.92
N ILE A 201 -1.48 -14.75 -6.70
CA ILE A 201 -0.34 -15.40 -6.05
C ILE A 201 -0.80 -16.73 -5.43
N GLN A 202 -0.12 -17.83 -5.77
CA GLN A 202 -0.39 -19.16 -5.23
C GLN A 202 0.92 -19.81 -4.79
N GLY A 203 0.93 -20.35 -3.56
CA GLY A 203 2.13 -21.01 -3.02
C GLY A 203 3.35 -20.09 -2.85
N GLY A 204 3.16 -18.77 -2.76
CA GLY A 204 4.26 -17.81 -2.71
C GLY A 204 4.70 -17.24 -4.06
N ILE A 205 4.05 -17.66 -5.15
CA ILE A 205 4.51 -17.43 -6.52
C ILE A 205 3.39 -16.77 -7.35
N SER A 206 3.72 -15.78 -8.17
CA SER A 206 2.75 -15.15 -9.08
C SER A 206 2.24 -16.14 -10.13
N ASN A 207 0.92 -16.26 -10.28
CA ASN A 207 0.29 -17.23 -11.17
C ASN A 207 -0.07 -16.66 -12.55
N GLY A 208 0.01 -15.33 -12.72
CA GLY A 208 -0.28 -14.60 -13.97
C GLY A 208 -1.62 -13.88 -13.98
N GLU A 209 -2.49 -14.14 -13.01
CA GLU A 209 -3.69 -13.33 -12.81
C GLU A 209 -3.35 -11.98 -12.15
N ILE A 210 -4.30 -11.06 -12.14
CA ILE A 210 -4.13 -9.74 -11.51
C ILE A 210 -3.75 -9.94 -10.03
N ILE A 211 -2.60 -9.39 -9.62
CA ILE A 211 -2.28 -9.36 -8.19
C ILE A 211 -3.19 -8.31 -7.55
N ASN A 212 -3.94 -8.69 -6.52
CA ASN A 212 -4.88 -7.80 -5.84
C ASN A 212 -4.60 -7.80 -4.34
N MET A 213 -4.44 -6.61 -3.75
CA MET A 213 -4.19 -6.45 -2.32
C MET A 213 -4.87 -5.20 -1.76
N ARG A 214 -5.16 -5.23 -0.46
CA ARG A 214 -5.72 -4.10 0.29
C ARG A 214 -4.81 -3.74 1.46
N VAL A 215 -4.59 -2.44 1.66
CA VAL A 215 -3.70 -1.90 2.69
C VAL A 215 -4.49 -0.94 3.58
N ALA A 216 -4.58 -1.25 4.86
CA ALA A 216 -5.31 -0.46 5.84
C ALA A 216 -4.40 0.58 6.50
N PHE A 217 -4.88 1.83 6.55
CA PHE A 217 -4.21 2.96 7.18
C PHE A 217 -5.03 3.49 8.36
N LYS A 218 -4.38 3.69 9.51
CA LYS A 218 -5.01 4.32 10.67
C LYS A 218 -5.25 5.82 10.45
N PRO A 219 -6.13 6.46 11.23
CA PRO A 219 -6.25 7.91 11.27
C PRO A 219 -4.93 8.62 11.60
N THR A 220 -4.75 9.82 11.06
CA THR A 220 -3.61 10.70 11.40
C THR A 220 -3.60 11.00 12.89
N ALA A 221 -2.50 10.73 13.58
CA ALA A 221 -2.46 10.83 15.03
C ALA A 221 -2.45 12.28 15.56
N THR A 222 -1.89 13.21 14.79
CA THR A 222 -1.93 14.64 15.14
C THR A 222 -3.26 15.24 14.69
N ILE A 223 -4.05 15.70 15.65
CA ILE A 223 -5.40 16.24 15.46
C ILE A 223 -5.54 17.56 16.24
N GLY A 224 -6.51 18.39 15.85
CA GLY A 224 -6.81 19.69 16.48
C GLY A 224 -7.59 19.60 17.79
N LYS A 225 -7.72 18.40 18.37
CA LYS A 225 -8.33 18.17 19.69
C LYS A 225 -7.25 18.02 20.75
N LYS A 226 -7.57 18.42 21.98
CA LYS A 226 -6.74 18.12 23.16
C LYS A 226 -6.59 16.62 23.32
N GLN A 227 -5.38 16.18 23.64
CA GLN A 227 -5.06 14.79 23.93
C GLN A 227 -4.26 14.71 25.22
N HIS A 228 -4.58 13.74 26.08
CA HIS A 228 -3.77 13.44 27.26
C HIS A 228 -2.53 12.65 26.87
N THR A 229 -1.39 13.01 27.44
CA THR A 229 -0.11 12.33 27.23
C THR A 229 0.85 12.58 28.39
N VAL A 230 2.09 12.10 28.29
CA VAL A 230 3.14 12.34 29.27
C VAL A 230 4.39 12.95 28.62
N THR A 231 5.18 13.67 29.42
CA THR A 231 6.53 14.12 29.03
C THR A 231 7.56 13.00 29.17
N ARG A 232 8.82 13.28 28.79
CA ARG A 232 9.94 12.36 29.01
C ARG A 232 10.17 12.05 30.49
N GLU A 233 9.86 12.99 31.37
CA GLU A 233 9.92 12.89 32.84
C GLU A 233 8.69 12.21 33.44
N LYS A 234 7.83 11.61 32.59
CA LYS A 234 6.60 10.88 32.98
C LYS A 234 5.55 11.76 33.66
N GLN A 235 5.60 13.08 33.45
CA GLN A 235 4.59 14.00 33.97
C GLN A 235 3.40 14.05 33.02
N GLU A 236 2.18 13.93 33.55
CA GLU A 236 0.94 14.05 32.78
C GLU A 236 0.73 15.48 32.28
N ILE A 237 0.39 15.60 31.00
CA ILE A 237 0.11 16.88 30.34
C ILE A 237 -1.01 16.74 29.31
N GLU A 238 -1.66 17.86 28.99
CA GLU A 238 -2.53 17.97 27.82
C GLU A 238 -1.75 18.54 26.64
N LEU A 239 -1.79 17.85 25.50
CA LEU A 239 -1.23 18.31 24.24
C LEU A 239 -2.33 18.81 23.32
N LEU A 240 -2.22 20.05 22.86
CA LEU A 240 -3.05 20.61 21.80
C LEU A 240 -2.16 20.94 20.60
N ALA A 241 -2.21 20.12 19.56
CA ALA A 241 -1.46 20.38 18.34
C ALA A 241 -2.10 21.56 17.59
N ARG A 242 -1.31 22.61 17.35
CA ARG A 242 -1.73 23.79 16.57
C ARG A 242 -1.26 23.66 15.13
N GLY A 243 -2.04 24.23 14.21
CA GLY A 243 -1.73 24.25 12.77
C GLY A 243 -2.61 23.31 11.94
N ARG A 244 -2.25 23.18 10.66
CA ARG A 244 -2.97 22.32 9.71
C ARG A 244 -2.40 20.90 9.78
N HIS A 245 -3.26 19.93 10.06
CA HIS A 245 -2.95 18.52 10.03
C HIS A 245 -3.81 17.82 8.98
N ASP A 246 -3.28 16.73 8.43
CA ASP A 246 -3.98 15.98 7.39
C ASP A 246 -5.17 15.22 8.01
N PRO A 247 -6.43 15.53 7.63
CA PRO A 247 -7.59 14.82 8.15
C PRO A 247 -7.69 13.38 7.64
N CYS A 248 -7.02 13.03 6.53
CA CYS A 248 -7.00 11.68 5.98
C CYS A 248 -5.79 11.48 5.05
N VAL A 249 -4.81 10.69 5.50
CA VAL A 249 -3.59 10.40 4.73
C VAL A 249 -3.79 9.44 3.56
N VAL A 250 -4.95 8.79 3.47
CA VAL A 250 -5.20 7.65 2.56
C VAL A 250 -5.03 8.03 1.07
N PRO A 251 -5.53 9.17 0.56
CA PRO A 251 -5.30 9.56 -0.83
C PRO A 251 -3.82 9.78 -1.15
N ARG A 252 -3.04 10.28 -0.20
CA ARG A 252 -1.58 10.46 -0.36
C ARG A 252 -0.81 9.15 -0.29
N ALA A 253 -1.40 8.11 0.30
CA ALA A 253 -0.78 6.80 0.42
C ALA A 253 -0.82 6.01 -0.89
N VAL A 254 -1.74 6.33 -1.82
CA VAL A 254 -1.85 5.68 -3.14
C VAL A 254 -0.50 5.56 -3.86
N PRO A 255 0.22 6.65 -4.18
CA PRO A 255 1.52 6.54 -4.87
C PRO A 255 2.60 5.86 -4.01
N MET A 256 2.45 5.88 -2.68
CA MET A 256 3.39 5.19 -1.77
C MET A 256 3.23 3.67 -1.83
N VAL A 257 1.99 3.19 -1.87
CA VAL A 257 1.67 1.76 -2.02
C VAL A 257 2.15 1.25 -3.37
N GLU A 258 1.80 1.96 -4.45
CA GLU A 258 2.24 1.60 -5.80
C GLU A 258 3.77 1.50 -5.91
N ALA A 259 4.49 2.46 -5.30
CA ALA A 259 5.94 2.47 -5.32
C ALA A 259 6.53 1.25 -4.59
N MET A 260 6.03 0.92 -3.41
CA MET A 260 6.52 -0.24 -2.66
C MET A 260 6.23 -1.56 -3.39
N VAL A 261 5.06 -1.70 -3.99
CA VAL A 261 4.71 -2.88 -4.81
C VAL A 261 5.63 -2.99 -6.01
N ALA A 262 5.83 -1.90 -6.76
CA ALA A 262 6.73 -1.90 -7.92
C ALA A 262 8.18 -2.26 -7.56
N LEU A 263 8.68 -1.75 -6.43
CA LEU A 263 10.02 -2.06 -5.95
C LEU A 263 10.19 -3.55 -5.63
N VAL A 264 9.21 -4.16 -4.94
CA VAL A 264 9.22 -5.61 -4.67
C VAL A 264 9.20 -6.41 -5.96
N LEU A 265 8.33 -6.04 -6.92
CA LEU A 265 8.24 -6.79 -8.18
C LEU A 265 9.53 -6.73 -9.00
N VAL A 266 10.23 -5.58 -9.02
CA VAL A 266 11.54 -5.50 -9.68
C VAL A 266 12.58 -6.35 -8.96
N ASP A 267 12.63 -6.32 -7.63
CA ASP A 267 13.55 -7.13 -6.84
C ASP A 267 13.33 -8.63 -7.11
N GLN A 268 12.07 -9.08 -7.08
CA GLN A 268 11.70 -10.47 -7.36
C GLN A 268 11.97 -10.86 -8.82
N LEU A 269 11.78 -9.94 -9.77
CA LEU A 269 12.14 -10.16 -11.17
C LEU A 269 13.65 -10.37 -11.34
N MET A 270 14.47 -9.54 -10.70
CA MET A 270 15.92 -9.67 -10.72
C MET A 270 16.39 -10.97 -10.04
N ALA A 271 15.76 -11.34 -8.92
CA ALA A 271 16.02 -12.61 -8.24
C ALA A 271 15.67 -13.82 -9.13
N GLN A 272 14.50 -13.80 -9.76
CA GLN A 272 14.06 -14.85 -10.69
C GLN A 272 15.03 -15.01 -11.86
N TYR A 273 15.52 -13.90 -12.42
CA TYR A 273 16.55 -13.94 -13.46
C TYR A 273 17.81 -14.64 -12.97
N ALA A 274 18.34 -14.21 -11.82
CA ALA A 274 19.59 -14.75 -11.27
C ALA A 274 19.48 -16.23 -10.87
N GLN A 275 18.35 -16.67 -10.33
CA GLN A 275 18.16 -18.03 -9.81
C GLN A 275 17.74 -19.03 -10.88
N CYS A 276 16.83 -18.63 -11.78
CA CYS A 276 16.14 -19.58 -12.67
C CYS A 276 16.54 -19.46 -14.14
N ASN A 277 17.27 -18.42 -14.54
CA ASN A 277 17.70 -18.23 -15.94
C ASN A 277 19.22 -18.33 -16.11
N LEU A 278 19.96 -18.74 -15.07
CA LEU A 278 21.40 -19.00 -15.16
C LEU A 278 21.72 -20.30 -15.91
N PHE A 279 20.82 -21.29 -15.85
CA PHE A 279 20.93 -22.57 -16.55
C PHE A 279 19.78 -22.75 -17.54
N PRO A 280 19.91 -23.62 -18.56
CA PRO A 280 18.83 -23.93 -19.47
C PRO A 280 17.59 -24.40 -18.71
N ILE A 281 16.44 -23.80 -19.03
CA ILE A 281 15.15 -24.22 -18.48
C ILE A 281 14.58 -25.40 -19.28
N ASN A 282 13.73 -26.21 -18.64
CA ASN A 282 12.96 -27.22 -19.34
C ASN A 282 11.65 -26.60 -19.86
N SER A 283 11.63 -26.20 -21.13
CA SER A 283 10.46 -25.57 -21.75
C SER A 283 9.24 -26.48 -21.93
N GLU A 284 9.35 -27.78 -21.65
CA GLU A 284 8.18 -28.68 -21.56
C GLU A 284 7.39 -28.47 -20.26
N LEU A 285 8.04 -27.95 -19.22
CA LEU A 285 7.46 -27.82 -17.87
C LEU A 285 7.49 -26.38 -17.33
N GLN A 286 8.39 -25.55 -17.82
CA GLN A 286 8.64 -24.20 -17.32
C GLN A 286 8.34 -23.17 -18.41
N GLU A 287 7.57 -22.13 -18.06
CA GLU A 287 7.41 -20.96 -18.90
C GLU A 287 8.63 -20.03 -18.72
N PRO A 288 9.42 -19.75 -19.78
CA PRO A 288 10.52 -18.78 -19.69
C PRO A 288 10.02 -17.40 -19.32
N LEU A 289 10.83 -16.65 -18.58
CA LEU A 289 10.68 -15.20 -18.56
C LEU A 289 10.94 -14.66 -19.98
N ASN A 290 10.00 -13.89 -20.53
CA ASN A 290 10.25 -13.19 -21.77
C ASN A 290 11.18 -12.00 -21.50
N LEU A 291 12.44 -12.13 -21.91
CA LEU A 291 13.49 -11.13 -21.68
C LEU A 291 13.52 -10.05 -22.78
N GLU A 292 12.79 -10.24 -23.87
CA GLU A 292 12.66 -9.21 -24.88
C GLU A 292 11.70 -8.11 -24.41
N PRO A 293 12.04 -6.83 -24.58
CA PRO A 293 11.16 -5.73 -24.18
C PRO A 293 9.80 -5.85 -24.87
N ALA A 294 8.72 -5.56 -24.16
CA ALA A 294 7.41 -5.36 -24.77
C ALA A 294 7.52 -4.11 -25.68
N ASN A 295 7.41 -4.30 -26.99
CA ASN A 295 7.44 -3.23 -28.01
C ASN A 295 6.36 -2.17 -27.76
#